data_AF-A0A537RFH6-F1
#
_entry.id   AF-A0A537RFH6-F1
#
_cell.length_a   1.000
_cell.length_b   1.000
_cell.length_c   1.000
_cell.angle_alpha   90.00
_cell.angle_beta   90.00
_cell.angle_gamma   90.00
#
_symmetry.space_group_name_H-M   'P 1'
#
loop_
_entity.id
_entity.type
_entity.pdbx_description
1 polymer ?
#
loop_
_entity_poly.entity_id
_entity_poly.type
_entity_poly.pdbx_seq_one_letter_code
_entity_poly.pdbx_strand_id
1 'polypeptide(L)'
;MTLLNDLTRPAPDSGAIARTAASDSLWFKDAIIYQLHVKAFFDADNDGIGDFEGLRHKLDYLQDLGVTTLWLLPFYPSPLRDDGYDISDYKNINPSYGKMADFKAFIREAHRRDIRVITELIINHTSDQHPWFQRARRAKPGSKLRDFYVWSDTDQKFSETRIIFVDTEKSNWAWDPVAQAYYWHRFYSHQPDLNFDNPRVFRAVVDVMRFWLDLGVDGMRLDAVPYLIEREGTINENLPETHEVLRRLRRELDMRYGDRVLLAEANQWPEDVLQYFG
;
A
#
# COMPACT_ATOMS: atom_id res chain seq x y z
N MET A 1 -61.62 -23.54 -42.75
CA MET A 1 -60.75 -22.62 -43.51
C MET A 1 -60.51 -21.42 -42.60
N THR A 2 -59.33 -21.42 -41.98
CA THR A 2 -58.54 -20.33 -41.38
C THR A 2 -59.24 -19.13 -40.71
N LEU A 3 -58.81 -18.83 -39.47
CA LEU A 3 -58.37 -17.53 -38.92
C LEU A 3 -58.68 -17.54 -37.39
N LEU A 4 -57.71 -17.91 -36.54
CA LEU A 4 -56.57 -17.13 -36.00
C LEU A 4 -56.87 -16.72 -34.55
N ASN A 5 -56.15 -17.38 -33.63
CA ASN A 5 -56.01 -17.04 -32.23
C ASN A 5 -55.39 -15.65 -32.09
N ASP A 6 -55.97 -14.79 -31.26
CA ASP A 6 -55.28 -13.63 -30.70
C ASP A 6 -55.07 -13.88 -29.21
N LEU A 7 -53.91 -14.47 -28.90
CA LEU A 7 -53.39 -14.64 -27.55
C LEU A 7 -52.88 -13.29 -27.08
N THR A 8 -53.49 -12.78 -26.01
CA THR A 8 -52.95 -11.72 -25.17
C THR A 8 -51.48 -11.99 -24.85
N ARG A 9 -50.58 -11.17 -25.39
CA ARG A 9 -49.16 -11.17 -25.02
C ARG A 9 -49.02 -10.69 -23.57
N PRO A 10 -48.32 -11.42 -22.68
CA PRO A 10 -47.87 -10.82 -21.45
C PRO A 10 -46.76 -9.80 -21.78
N ALA A 11 -46.75 -8.69 -21.04
CA ALA A 11 -45.69 -7.69 -21.11
C ALA A 11 -44.32 -8.36 -20.85
N PRO A 12 -43.22 -7.89 -21.47
CA PRO A 12 -41.90 -8.37 -21.13
C PRO A 12 -41.65 -8.07 -19.66
N ASP A 13 -41.46 -9.13 -18.89
CA ASP A 13 -41.05 -9.07 -17.50
C ASP A 13 -39.71 -8.33 -17.47
N SER A 14 -39.74 -7.07 -17.02
CA SER A 14 -38.54 -6.27 -16.78
C SER A 14 -37.89 -6.77 -15.49
N GLY A 15 -37.52 -8.04 -15.50
CA GLY A 15 -36.62 -8.65 -14.53
C GLY A 15 -35.23 -8.16 -14.84
N ALA A 16 -34.92 -6.94 -14.42
CA ALA A 16 -33.57 -6.55 -14.12
C ALA A 16 -33.04 -7.59 -13.11
N ILE A 17 -32.33 -8.60 -13.61
CA ILE A 17 -31.42 -9.37 -12.76
C ILE A 17 -30.30 -8.37 -12.45
N ALA A 18 -30.55 -7.53 -11.46
CA ALA A 18 -29.48 -6.99 -10.66
C ALA A 18 -28.73 -8.22 -10.16
N ARG A 19 -27.61 -8.54 -10.83
CA ARG A 19 -26.55 -9.29 -10.19
C ARG A 19 -26.15 -8.41 -9.00
N THR A 20 -26.80 -8.60 -7.86
CA THR A 20 -26.09 -8.54 -6.60
C THR A 20 -25.09 -9.68 -6.67
N ALA A 21 -23.98 -9.44 -7.39
CA ALA A 21 -22.82 -10.28 -7.32
C ALA A 21 -22.52 -10.36 -5.83
N ALA A 22 -22.75 -11.52 -5.22
CA ALA A 22 -22.04 -11.88 -4.02
C ALA A 22 -20.58 -11.62 -4.39
N SER A 23 -20.00 -10.56 -3.82
CA SER A 23 -18.66 -10.13 -4.18
C SER A 23 -17.78 -11.35 -4.00
N ASP A 24 -17.12 -11.79 -5.07
CA ASP A 24 -16.22 -12.94 -4.99
C ASP A 24 -15.03 -12.56 -4.09
N SER A 25 -15.18 -12.78 -2.79
CA SER A 25 -14.20 -12.39 -1.77
C SER A 25 -12.85 -13.10 -1.94
N LEU A 26 -12.78 -14.14 -2.78
CA LEU A 26 -11.59 -14.95 -3.02
C LEU A 26 -11.06 -14.83 -4.45
N TRP A 27 -11.48 -13.80 -5.21
CA TRP A 27 -11.05 -13.57 -6.59
C TRP A 27 -9.53 -13.64 -6.78
N PHE A 28 -8.77 -13.27 -5.76
CA PHE A 28 -7.31 -13.27 -5.77
C PHE A 28 -6.70 -14.66 -5.91
N LYS A 29 -7.45 -15.74 -5.64
CA LYS A 29 -6.98 -17.12 -5.81
C LYS A 29 -6.88 -17.54 -7.27
N ASP A 30 -7.68 -16.93 -8.14
CA ASP A 30 -7.72 -17.21 -9.58
C ASP A 30 -7.03 -16.10 -10.40
N ALA A 31 -6.47 -15.09 -9.72
CA ALA A 31 -5.90 -13.92 -10.37
C ALA A 31 -4.53 -14.20 -11.03
N ILE A 32 -4.32 -13.65 -12.22
CA ILE A 32 -3.02 -13.52 -12.86
C ILE A 32 -2.54 -12.09 -12.62
N ILE A 33 -1.55 -11.93 -11.75
CA ILE A 33 -1.03 -10.63 -11.31
C ILE A 33 0.16 -10.22 -12.20
N TYR A 34 0.11 -8.99 -12.71
CA TYR A 34 1.21 -8.36 -13.44
C TYR A 34 1.74 -7.17 -12.63
N GLN A 35 2.97 -7.28 -12.14
CA GLN A 35 3.66 -6.20 -11.45
C GLN A 35 4.23 -5.20 -12.47
N LEU A 36 4.02 -3.91 -12.26
CA LEU A 36 4.62 -2.87 -13.09
C LEU A 36 4.91 -1.60 -12.31
N HIS A 37 5.83 -0.79 -12.85
CA HIS A 37 6.07 0.58 -12.41
C HIS A 37 5.46 1.55 -13.41
N VAL A 38 4.64 2.50 -12.95
CA VAL A 38 4.04 3.54 -13.80
C VAL A 38 5.12 4.28 -14.61
N LYS A 39 6.18 4.75 -13.94
CA LYS A 39 7.36 5.42 -14.53
C LYS A 39 8.03 4.69 -15.69
N ALA A 40 7.90 3.37 -15.77
CA ALA A 40 8.66 2.55 -16.71
C ALA A 40 7.81 1.91 -17.80
N PHE A 41 6.48 2.07 -17.76
CA PHE A 41 5.59 1.30 -18.63
C PHE A 41 5.31 2.01 -19.96
N PHE A 42 4.82 3.24 -19.93
CA PHE A 42 4.60 4.03 -21.13
C PHE A 42 4.47 5.52 -20.79
N ASP A 43 5.19 6.34 -21.53
CA ASP A 43 5.23 7.81 -21.45
C ASP A 43 4.27 8.39 -22.51
N ALA A 44 3.24 9.12 -22.08
CA ALA A 44 2.22 9.66 -22.96
C ALA A 44 2.49 11.12 -23.40
N ASP A 45 3.27 11.88 -22.62
CA ASP A 45 3.54 13.30 -22.90
C ASP A 45 4.97 13.59 -23.40
N ASN A 46 5.80 12.55 -23.50
CA ASN A 46 7.18 12.53 -23.98
C ASN A 46 8.16 13.32 -23.09
N ASP A 47 7.93 13.35 -21.77
CA ASP A 47 8.86 13.96 -20.81
C ASP A 47 10.02 13.02 -20.38
N GLY A 48 9.98 11.76 -20.82
CA GLY A 48 10.94 10.71 -20.52
C GLY A 48 10.55 9.78 -19.36
N ILE A 49 9.38 9.98 -18.75
CA ILE A 49 8.88 9.22 -17.61
C ILE A 49 7.47 8.69 -17.93
N GLY A 50 7.23 7.42 -17.60
CA GLY A 50 5.89 6.84 -17.74
C GLY A 50 4.89 7.41 -16.75
N ASP A 51 3.64 7.54 -17.18
CA ASP A 51 2.57 8.22 -16.44
C ASP A 51 1.24 7.43 -16.47
N PHE A 52 0.25 7.84 -15.67
CA PHE A 52 -1.04 7.14 -15.60
C PHE A 52 -1.86 7.20 -16.90
N GLU A 53 -1.73 8.26 -17.69
CA GLU A 53 -2.38 8.34 -19.00
C GLU A 53 -1.73 7.36 -19.97
N GLY A 54 -0.41 7.25 -19.93
CA GLY A 54 0.34 6.27 -20.69
C GLY A 54 0.00 4.83 -20.31
N LEU A 55 -0.07 4.52 -19.01
CA LEU A 55 -0.51 3.22 -18.54
C LEU A 55 -1.95 2.90 -19.00
N ARG A 56 -2.85 3.89 -18.96
CA ARG A 56 -4.23 3.75 -19.43
C ARG A 56 -4.29 3.41 -20.93
N HIS A 57 -3.42 3.98 -21.76
CA HIS A 57 -3.31 3.63 -23.19
C HIS A 57 -2.88 2.19 -23.45
N LYS A 58 -2.25 1.54 -22.48
CA LYS A 58 -1.73 0.17 -22.60
C LYS A 58 -2.62 -0.89 -21.94
N LEU A 59 -3.78 -0.51 -21.40
CA LEU A 59 -4.72 -1.46 -20.82
C LEU A 59 -5.24 -2.49 -21.82
N ASP A 60 -5.36 -2.15 -23.11
CA ASP A 60 -5.78 -3.11 -24.14
C ASP A 60 -4.71 -4.21 -24.32
N TYR A 61 -3.42 -3.83 -24.32
CA TYR A 61 -2.32 -4.80 -24.34
C TYR A 61 -2.34 -5.73 -23.12
N LEU A 62 -2.57 -5.17 -21.93
CA LEU A 62 -2.64 -5.95 -20.69
C LEU A 62 -3.84 -6.90 -20.70
N GLN A 63 -4.99 -6.45 -21.22
CA GLN A 63 -6.17 -7.30 -21.40
C GLN A 63 -5.90 -8.45 -22.39
N ASP A 64 -5.29 -8.15 -23.54
CA ASP A 64 -4.95 -9.15 -24.56
C ASP A 64 -3.93 -10.18 -24.05
N LEU A 65 -3.00 -9.74 -23.18
CA LEU A 65 -2.07 -10.64 -22.48
C LEU A 65 -2.78 -11.61 -21.53
N GLY A 66 -4.00 -11.28 -21.09
CA GLY A 66 -4.82 -12.11 -20.21
C GLY A 66 -4.59 -11.89 -18.72
N VAL A 67 -3.93 -10.78 -18.32
CA VAL A 67 -3.75 -10.48 -16.89
C VAL A 67 -5.07 -9.98 -16.31
N THR A 68 -5.38 -10.40 -15.08
CA THR A 68 -6.64 -10.03 -14.41
C THR A 68 -6.41 -9.00 -13.31
N THR A 69 -5.16 -8.75 -12.93
CA THR A 69 -4.81 -7.85 -11.84
C THR A 69 -3.48 -7.19 -12.09
N LEU A 70 -3.42 -5.87 -11.88
CA LEU A 70 -2.19 -5.09 -11.92
C LEU A 70 -1.73 -4.82 -10.50
N TRP A 71 -0.47 -5.10 -10.21
CA TRP A 71 0.19 -4.64 -8.99
C TRP A 71 1.10 -3.47 -9.34
N LEU A 72 0.73 -2.29 -8.87
CA LEU A 72 1.49 -1.07 -9.10
C LEU A 72 2.53 -0.88 -7.99
N LEU A 73 3.80 -0.73 -8.39
CA LEU A 73 4.87 -0.20 -7.56
C LEU A 73 4.55 1.26 -7.10
N PRO A 74 5.25 1.81 -6.09
CA PRO A 74 4.90 3.10 -5.52
C PRO A 74 4.78 4.22 -6.56
N PHE A 75 3.69 4.98 -6.48
CA PHE A 75 3.42 6.14 -7.36
C PHE A 75 3.13 7.41 -6.57
N TYR A 76 3.39 7.38 -5.26
CA TYR A 76 3.17 8.49 -4.33
C TYR A 76 4.27 9.55 -4.48
N PRO A 77 4.03 10.81 -4.07
CA PRO A 77 5.11 11.77 -3.88
C PRO A 77 6.20 11.18 -2.99
N SER A 78 7.43 11.27 -3.49
CA SER A 78 8.65 10.74 -2.89
C SER A 78 9.83 11.51 -3.48
N PRO A 79 10.93 11.72 -2.74
CA PRO A 79 12.17 12.24 -3.33
C PRO A 79 12.93 11.18 -4.16
N LEU A 80 12.36 9.98 -4.30
CA LEU A 80 12.84 8.85 -5.11
C LEU A 80 14.24 8.38 -4.73
N ARG A 81 14.58 8.43 -3.43
CA ARG A 81 15.88 7.97 -2.94
C ARG A 81 15.89 6.47 -2.68
N ASP A 82 14.72 5.86 -2.57
CA ASP A 82 14.50 4.41 -2.62
C ASP A 82 13.35 4.09 -3.60
N ASP A 83 13.44 4.68 -4.78
CA ASP A 83 12.52 4.47 -5.90
C ASP A 83 11.01 4.56 -5.60
N GLY A 84 10.64 5.42 -4.65
CA GLY A 84 9.24 5.65 -4.26
C GLY A 84 8.79 4.94 -2.99
N TYR A 85 9.60 4.02 -2.44
CA TYR A 85 9.34 3.41 -1.13
C TYR A 85 9.54 4.39 0.03
N ASP A 86 10.32 5.45 -0.18
CA ASP A 86 10.44 6.60 0.71
C ASP A 86 9.31 7.64 0.47
N ILE A 87 8.10 7.35 0.96
CA ILE A 87 6.90 8.18 0.74
C ILE A 87 6.95 9.51 1.51
N SER A 88 6.70 10.64 0.82
CA SER A 88 6.57 11.97 1.43
C SER A 88 5.12 12.48 1.52
N ASP A 89 4.18 11.91 0.76
CA ASP A 89 2.73 12.13 0.91
C ASP A 89 1.92 10.90 0.46
N TYR A 90 1.29 10.22 1.42
CA TYR A 90 0.53 8.99 1.14
C TYR A 90 -0.76 9.16 0.32
N LYS A 91 -1.33 10.37 0.23
CA LYS A 91 -2.70 10.57 -0.30
C LYS A 91 -2.72 11.36 -1.60
N ASN A 92 -1.61 11.33 -2.33
CA ASN A 92 -1.45 12.08 -3.55
C ASN A 92 -0.68 11.27 -4.59
N ILE A 93 -0.62 11.78 -5.82
CA ILE A 93 0.13 11.18 -6.93
C ILE A 93 1.43 11.96 -7.09
N ASN A 94 2.54 11.26 -7.33
CA ASN A 94 3.80 11.90 -7.68
C ASN A 94 3.58 12.76 -8.94
N PRO A 95 3.95 14.06 -8.94
CA PRO A 95 3.70 14.92 -10.09
C PRO A 95 4.26 14.39 -11.42
N SER A 96 5.33 13.60 -11.39
CA SER A 96 5.91 12.95 -12.59
C SER A 96 5.04 11.84 -13.18
N TYR A 97 4.00 11.38 -12.48
CA TYR A 97 3.12 10.30 -12.95
C TYR A 97 1.71 10.81 -13.31
N GLY A 98 1.48 12.13 -13.23
CA GLY A 98 0.20 12.77 -13.49
C GLY A 98 -0.52 13.25 -12.23
N LYS A 99 -1.84 13.33 -12.30
CA LYS A 99 -2.72 13.87 -11.25
C LYS A 99 -3.67 12.80 -10.72
N MET A 100 -4.28 13.10 -9.58
CA MET A 100 -5.34 12.28 -8.99
C MET A 100 -6.51 11.99 -9.97
N ALA A 101 -6.80 12.91 -10.90
CA ALA A 101 -7.83 12.69 -11.92
C ALA A 101 -7.45 11.57 -12.90
N ASP A 102 -6.17 11.49 -13.27
CA ASP A 102 -5.63 10.51 -14.22
C ASP A 102 -5.62 9.12 -13.59
N PHE A 103 -5.21 9.01 -12.32
CA PHE A 103 -5.34 7.78 -11.53
C PHE A 103 -6.79 7.28 -11.49
N LYS A 104 -7.76 8.16 -11.18
CA LYS A 104 -9.18 7.78 -11.16
C LYS A 104 -9.68 7.34 -12.54
N ALA A 105 -9.20 7.96 -13.62
CA ALA A 105 -9.54 7.54 -14.98
C ALA A 105 -8.96 6.17 -15.31
N PHE A 106 -7.70 5.93 -14.93
CA PHE A 106 -7.06 4.62 -15.04
C PHE A 106 -7.82 3.52 -14.29
N ILE A 107 -8.18 3.73 -13.01
CA ILE A 107 -8.96 2.75 -12.23
C ILE A 107 -10.27 2.40 -12.93
N ARG A 108 -11.04 3.40 -13.38
CA ARG A 108 -12.30 3.15 -14.11
C ARG A 108 -12.09 2.34 -15.38
N GLU A 109 -11.06 2.65 -16.17
CA GLU A 109 -10.79 1.95 -17.42
C GLU A 109 -10.24 0.53 -17.21
N ALA A 110 -9.46 0.30 -16.13
CA ALA A 110 -9.03 -1.04 -15.74
C ALA A 110 -10.24 -1.90 -15.34
N HIS A 111 -11.12 -1.37 -14.48
CA HIS A 111 -12.34 -2.06 -14.07
C HIS A 111 -13.30 -2.32 -15.23
N ARG A 112 -13.40 -1.42 -16.22
CA ARG A 112 -14.19 -1.64 -17.45
C ARG A 112 -13.72 -2.86 -18.26
N ARG A 113 -12.47 -3.29 -18.04
CA ARG A 113 -11.84 -4.45 -18.67
C ARG A 113 -11.76 -5.67 -17.75
N ASP A 114 -12.46 -5.64 -16.61
CA ASP A 114 -12.39 -6.65 -15.56
C ASP A 114 -10.97 -6.84 -14.97
N ILE A 115 -10.12 -5.80 -15.07
CA ILE A 115 -8.78 -5.78 -14.50
C ILE A 115 -8.82 -5.09 -13.14
N ARG A 116 -8.43 -5.81 -12.09
CA ARG A 116 -8.28 -5.25 -10.73
C ARG A 116 -6.93 -4.58 -10.53
N VAL A 117 -6.83 -3.71 -9.54
CA VAL A 117 -5.62 -2.96 -9.22
C VAL A 117 -5.25 -3.10 -7.75
N ILE A 118 -4.05 -3.62 -7.50
CA ILE A 118 -3.39 -3.65 -6.19
C ILE A 118 -2.32 -2.54 -6.16
N THR A 119 -2.22 -1.81 -5.06
CA THR A 119 -1.20 -0.79 -4.85
C THR A 119 -0.30 -1.14 -3.66
N GLU A 120 0.84 -0.48 -3.54
CA GLU A 120 1.66 -0.60 -2.33
C GLU A 120 1.02 0.11 -1.13
N LEU A 121 1.21 -0.43 0.06
CA LEU A 121 0.99 0.26 1.32
C LEU A 121 2.25 0.08 2.17
N ILE A 122 3.18 1.03 2.05
CA ILE A 122 4.39 1.08 2.87
C ILE A 122 4.03 1.59 4.25
N ILE A 123 3.89 0.67 5.20
CA ILE A 123 3.42 0.98 6.56
C ILE A 123 4.54 1.04 7.59
N ASN A 124 5.72 0.48 7.30
CA ASN A 124 6.83 0.44 8.26
C ASN A 124 7.46 1.82 8.47
N HIS A 125 7.66 2.58 7.40
CA HIS A 125 8.44 3.82 7.42
C HIS A 125 7.86 4.86 6.47
N THR A 126 8.32 6.11 6.59
CA THR A 126 8.07 7.20 5.63
C THR A 126 9.38 7.78 5.15
N SER A 127 9.39 8.64 4.14
CA SER A 127 10.54 9.54 3.89
C SER A 127 10.80 10.46 5.09
N ASP A 128 12.06 10.82 5.31
CA ASP A 128 12.46 11.91 6.21
C ASP A 128 11.90 13.28 5.77
N GLN A 129 11.45 13.42 4.53
CA GLN A 129 10.76 14.61 4.01
C GLN A 129 9.26 14.60 4.33
N HIS A 130 8.70 13.48 4.81
CA HIS A 130 7.29 13.39 5.13
C HIS A 130 6.89 14.44 6.19
N PRO A 131 5.75 15.14 6.05
CA PRO A 131 5.31 16.14 7.02
C PRO A 131 5.20 15.62 8.45
N TRP A 132 5.01 14.32 8.64
CA TRP A 132 5.01 13.70 9.97
C TRP A 132 6.40 13.75 10.59
N PHE A 133 7.46 13.31 9.88
CA PHE A 133 8.83 13.34 10.40
C PHE A 133 9.31 14.77 10.63
N GLN A 134 9.00 15.65 9.68
CA GLN A 134 9.31 17.08 9.79
C GLN A 134 8.70 17.73 11.03
N ARG A 135 7.49 17.32 11.44
CA ARG A 135 6.90 17.76 12.71
C ARG A 135 7.53 17.05 13.91
N ALA A 136 7.76 15.75 13.83
CA ALA A 136 8.31 14.94 14.92
C ALA A 136 9.69 15.41 15.36
N ARG A 137 10.60 15.68 14.40
CA ARG A 137 11.97 16.14 14.70
C ARG A 137 12.04 17.51 15.37
N ARG A 138 11.01 18.36 15.18
CA ARG A 138 10.87 19.69 15.81
C ARG A 138 10.03 19.66 17.09
N ALA A 139 9.36 18.55 17.37
CA ALA A 139 8.49 18.41 18.52
C ALA A 139 9.30 18.06 19.78
N LYS A 140 8.78 18.46 20.94
CA LYS A 140 9.40 18.16 22.24
C LYS A 140 9.46 16.64 22.48
N PRO A 141 10.53 16.11 23.11
CA PRO A 141 10.58 14.71 23.57
C PRO A 141 9.33 14.33 24.38
N GLY A 142 8.80 13.12 24.15
CA GLY A 142 7.59 12.59 24.81
C GLY A 142 6.26 13.24 24.39
N SER A 143 6.26 14.05 23.32
CA SER A 143 5.03 14.62 22.77
C SER A 143 4.40 13.72 21.71
N LYS A 144 3.08 13.79 21.57
CA LYS A 144 2.31 13.00 20.58
C LYS A 144 2.81 13.13 19.14
N LEU A 145 3.40 14.27 18.78
CA LEU A 145 3.97 14.49 17.45
C LEU A 145 5.37 13.88 17.31
N ARG A 146 6.17 13.91 18.38
CA ARG A 146 7.47 13.25 18.44
C ARG A 146 7.31 11.74 18.29
N ASP A 147 6.37 11.17 19.03
CA ASP A 147 6.15 9.73 19.15
C ASP A 147 5.51 9.11 17.90
N PHE A 148 5.42 9.82 16.78
CA PHE A 148 5.06 9.22 15.49
C PHE A 148 6.17 8.34 14.92
N TYR A 149 7.41 8.55 15.39
CA TYR A 149 8.60 7.80 15.03
C TYR A 149 9.28 7.27 16.28
N VAL A 150 10.21 6.34 16.10
CA VAL A 150 10.96 5.73 17.19
C VAL A 150 12.23 6.54 17.45
N TRP A 151 12.39 7.04 18.67
CA TRP A 151 13.51 7.92 19.07
C TRP A 151 14.30 7.33 20.23
N SER A 152 15.59 7.66 20.30
CA SER A 152 16.48 7.31 21.41
C SER A 152 17.55 8.38 21.62
N ASP A 153 18.00 8.56 22.87
CA ASP A 153 19.14 9.42 23.18
C ASP A 153 20.49 8.75 22.82
N THR A 154 20.49 7.44 22.62
CA THR A 154 21.65 6.63 22.23
C THR A 154 21.31 5.71 21.07
N ASP A 155 22.34 5.21 20.38
CA ASP A 155 22.25 4.21 19.32
C ASP A 155 22.38 2.75 19.84
N GLN A 156 22.22 2.54 21.15
CA GLN A 156 22.55 1.28 21.82
C GLN A 156 21.35 0.33 22.00
N LYS A 157 20.14 0.79 21.68
CA LYS A 157 18.93 -0.02 21.78
C LYS A 157 18.80 -1.00 20.60
N PHE A 158 18.12 -2.12 20.82
CA PHE A 158 17.82 -3.12 19.78
C PHE A 158 19.08 -3.72 19.14
N SER A 159 20.11 -3.96 19.96
CA SER A 159 21.44 -4.40 19.52
C SER A 159 21.45 -5.77 18.80
N GLU A 160 20.42 -6.57 19.01
CA GLU A 160 20.24 -7.90 18.42
C GLU A 160 19.71 -7.85 16.98
N THR A 161 19.29 -6.67 16.51
CA THR A 161 18.73 -6.48 15.16
C THR A 161 19.83 -6.36 14.11
N ARG A 162 19.73 -7.17 13.05
CA ARG A 162 20.59 -7.05 11.87
C ARG A 162 20.31 -5.74 11.10
N ILE A 163 21.30 -5.26 10.36
CA ILE A 163 21.13 -4.20 9.36
C ILE A 163 20.71 -4.86 8.04
N ILE A 164 19.68 -4.35 7.37
CA ILE A 164 19.20 -4.91 6.08
C ILE A 164 20.14 -4.50 4.95
N PHE A 165 20.40 -3.19 4.81
CA PHE A 165 21.27 -2.64 3.78
C PHE A 165 22.71 -2.45 4.27
N VAL A 166 23.37 -3.56 4.61
CA VAL A 166 24.72 -3.60 5.21
C VAL A 166 25.80 -2.88 4.39
N ASP A 167 25.62 -2.78 3.07
CA ASP A 167 26.58 -2.11 2.18
C ASP A 167 26.44 -0.58 2.20
N THR A 168 25.37 -0.04 2.79
CA THR A 168 25.08 1.40 2.84
C THR A 168 24.96 1.93 4.27
N GLU A 169 24.19 1.25 5.11
CA GLU A 169 23.91 1.67 6.48
C GLU A 169 24.86 1.02 7.48
N LYS A 170 25.39 1.82 8.40
CA LYS A 170 26.33 1.36 9.45
C LYS A 170 25.64 1.02 10.76
N SER A 171 24.40 1.47 10.90
CA SER A 171 23.56 1.32 12.09
C SER A 171 22.10 1.42 11.65
N ASN A 172 21.19 0.85 12.45
CA ASN A 172 19.75 1.09 12.32
C ASN A 172 19.31 2.37 13.09
N TRP A 173 20.26 3.09 13.69
CA TRP A 173 20.06 4.38 14.33
C TRP A 173 20.82 5.48 13.60
N ALA A 174 20.12 6.51 13.18
CA ALA A 174 20.71 7.72 12.60
C ALA A 174 20.49 8.93 13.51
N TRP A 175 21.51 9.78 13.64
CA TRP A 175 21.43 11.01 14.42
C TRP A 175 20.69 12.11 13.65
N ASP A 176 19.65 12.71 14.25
CA ASP A 176 18.98 13.88 13.70
C ASP A 176 19.47 15.17 14.41
N PRO A 177 20.09 16.12 13.68
CA PRO A 177 20.69 17.31 14.29
C PRO A 177 19.67 18.35 14.78
N VAL A 178 18.42 18.30 14.32
CA VAL A 178 17.34 19.20 14.77
C VAL A 178 16.70 18.67 16.04
N ALA A 179 16.46 17.36 16.06
CA ALA A 179 15.90 16.64 17.18
C ALA A 179 16.87 16.42 18.34
N GLN A 180 18.18 16.51 18.05
CA GLN A 180 19.29 16.13 18.92
C GLN A 180 19.08 14.77 19.58
N ALA A 181 18.69 13.79 18.76
CA ALA A 181 18.44 12.42 19.17
C ALA A 181 18.61 11.49 17.98
N TYR A 182 18.78 10.20 18.25
CA TYR A 182 18.74 9.16 17.25
C TYR A 182 17.29 8.79 16.92
N TYR A 183 17.05 8.45 15.66
CA TYR A 183 15.81 7.81 15.22
C TYR A 183 16.11 6.46 14.56
N TRP A 184 15.15 5.55 14.68
CA TRP A 184 15.25 4.20 14.13
C TRP A 184 14.91 4.19 12.64
N HIS A 185 15.63 3.36 11.89
CA HIS A 185 15.31 3.00 10.52
C HIS A 185 15.78 1.57 10.23
N ARG A 186 14.92 0.74 9.64
CA ARG A 186 15.31 -0.61 9.18
C ARG A 186 15.93 -0.63 7.79
N PHE A 187 15.58 0.37 7.00
CA PHE A 187 16.03 0.58 5.63
C PHE A 187 17.05 1.72 5.61
N TYR A 188 17.02 2.60 4.62
CA TYR A 188 17.94 3.73 4.59
C TYR A 188 17.62 4.75 5.69
N SER A 189 18.63 5.51 6.10
CA SER A 189 18.49 6.58 7.09
C SER A 189 17.42 7.62 6.69
N HIS A 190 17.16 7.82 5.40
CA HIS A 190 16.08 8.71 4.95
C HIS A 190 14.69 8.06 4.95
N GLN A 191 14.55 6.87 5.52
CA GLN A 191 13.30 6.12 5.73
C GLN A 191 13.06 5.88 7.23
N PRO A 192 12.81 6.93 8.02
CA PRO A 192 12.53 6.78 9.45
C PRO A 192 11.29 5.91 9.71
N ASP A 193 11.44 4.96 10.62
CA ASP A 193 10.41 3.98 10.97
C ASP A 193 9.29 4.62 11.83
N LEU A 194 8.06 4.25 11.49
CA LEU A 194 6.86 4.67 12.20
C LEU A 194 6.70 3.88 13.50
N ASN A 195 6.32 4.58 14.56
CA ASN A 195 6.14 3.95 15.88
C ASN A 195 4.74 3.34 16.04
N PHE A 196 4.59 2.03 15.85
CA PHE A 196 3.30 1.34 15.99
C PHE A 196 2.82 1.14 17.44
N ASP A 197 3.67 1.36 18.45
CA ASP A 197 3.20 1.44 19.85
C ASP A 197 2.34 2.71 20.06
N ASN A 198 2.47 3.72 19.19
CA ASN A 198 1.60 4.88 19.19
C ASN A 198 0.28 4.59 18.43
N PRO A 199 -0.88 4.54 19.11
CA PRO A 199 -2.16 4.22 18.45
C PRO A 199 -2.59 5.24 17.39
N ARG A 200 -1.95 6.42 17.32
CA ARG A 200 -2.20 7.42 16.26
C ARG A 200 -1.55 7.03 14.93
N VAL A 201 -0.41 6.35 14.96
CA VAL A 201 0.24 5.82 13.76
C VAL A 201 -0.68 4.81 13.08
N PHE A 202 -1.19 3.84 13.85
CA PHE A 202 -2.17 2.87 13.34
C PHE A 202 -3.38 3.55 12.68
N ARG A 203 -3.97 4.57 13.33
CA ARG A 203 -5.11 5.31 12.77
C ARG A 203 -4.75 6.02 11.47
N ALA A 204 -3.57 6.64 11.40
CA ALA A 204 -3.11 7.32 10.21
C ALA A 204 -2.91 6.34 9.04
N VAL A 205 -2.36 5.15 9.30
CA VAL A 205 -2.24 4.08 8.30
C VAL A 205 -3.61 3.59 7.82
N VAL A 206 -4.56 3.35 8.73
CA VAL A 206 -5.94 3.00 8.36
C VAL A 206 -6.59 4.09 7.50
N ASP A 207 -6.36 5.36 7.83
CA ASP A 207 -6.88 6.50 7.05
C ASP A 207 -6.26 6.58 5.65
N VAL A 208 -5.01 6.13 5.46
CA VAL A 208 -4.36 6.00 4.14
C VAL A 208 -4.96 4.83 3.36
N MET A 209 -5.07 3.67 4.00
CA MET A 209 -5.67 2.48 3.40
C MET A 209 -7.08 2.79 2.88
N ARG A 210 -7.94 3.36 3.74
CA ARG A 210 -9.31 3.73 3.39
C ARG A 210 -9.38 4.76 2.26
N PHE A 211 -8.45 5.71 2.21
CA PHE A 211 -8.45 6.72 1.15
C PHE A 211 -8.35 6.09 -0.23
N TRP A 212 -7.41 5.16 -0.44
CA TRP A 212 -7.23 4.51 -1.74
C TRP A 212 -8.31 3.46 -2.05
N LEU A 213 -8.77 2.72 -1.04
CA LEU A 213 -9.90 1.80 -1.20
C LEU A 213 -11.19 2.55 -1.59
N ASP A 214 -11.44 3.72 -1.00
CA ASP A 214 -12.57 4.59 -1.37
C ASP A 214 -12.44 5.14 -2.80
N LEU A 215 -11.24 5.12 -3.39
CA LEU A 215 -10.99 5.46 -4.80
C LEU A 215 -11.13 4.28 -5.76
N GLY A 216 -11.36 3.07 -5.26
CA GLY A 216 -11.58 1.87 -6.06
C GLY A 216 -10.38 0.93 -6.18
N VAL A 217 -9.31 1.12 -5.40
CA VAL A 217 -8.22 0.13 -5.32
C VAL A 217 -8.77 -1.21 -4.79
N ASP A 218 -8.38 -2.32 -5.42
CA ASP A 218 -8.91 -3.65 -5.15
C ASP A 218 -8.14 -4.42 -4.08
N GLY A 219 -6.94 -3.98 -3.75
CA GLY A 219 -6.15 -4.53 -2.67
C GLY A 219 -4.86 -3.77 -2.44
N MET A 220 -4.12 -4.16 -1.40
CA MET A 220 -2.84 -3.55 -1.10
C MET A 220 -1.79 -4.60 -0.78
N ARG A 221 -0.60 -4.44 -1.36
CA ARG A 221 0.60 -5.11 -0.86
C ARG A 221 1.11 -4.34 0.36
N LEU A 222 1.19 -5.02 1.49
CA LEU A 222 1.78 -4.49 2.71
C LEU A 222 3.29 -4.73 2.65
N ASP A 223 4.04 -3.67 2.45
CA ASP A 223 5.50 -3.71 2.36
C ASP A 223 6.13 -3.72 3.76
N ALA A 224 7.25 -4.42 3.91
CA ALA A 224 8.08 -4.42 5.11
C ALA A 224 7.35 -4.89 6.38
N VAL A 225 6.33 -5.73 6.26
CA VAL A 225 5.48 -6.11 7.40
C VAL A 225 6.17 -6.86 8.53
N PRO A 226 7.31 -7.57 8.37
CA PRO A 226 7.98 -8.18 9.51
C PRO A 226 8.53 -7.20 10.54
N TYR A 227 8.67 -5.93 10.18
CA TYR A 227 9.55 -5.00 10.90
C TYR A 227 8.81 -3.94 11.74
N LEU A 228 7.47 -4.01 11.85
CA LEU A 228 6.64 -2.90 12.39
C LEU A 228 6.81 -2.58 13.88
N ILE A 229 7.31 -3.52 14.67
CA ILE A 229 7.43 -3.38 16.13
C ILE A 229 8.83 -3.80 16.57
N GLU A 230 9.40 -3.03 17.49
CA GLU A 230 10.68 -3.32 18.12
C GLU A 230 10.55 -3.58 19.63
N ARG A 231 11.30 -4.56 20.13
CA ARG A 231 11.45 -4.98 21.53
C ARG A 231 12.91 -5.33 21.80
N GLU A 232 13.41 -4.86 22.95
CA GLU A 232 14.76 -5.21 23.42
C GLU A 232 14.92 -6.72 23.60
N GLY A 233 16.12 -7.24 23.31
CA GLY A 233 16.40 -8.66 23.44
C GLY A 233 15.79 -9.54 22.35
N THR A 234 15.32 -8.95 21.24
CA THR A 234 14.74 -9.68 20.10
C THR A 234 15.40 -9.24 18.79
N ILE A 235 15.26 -10.05 17.74
CA ILE A 235 15.75 -9.70 16.40
C ILE A 235 14.90 -8.62 15.71
N ASN A 236 13.77 -8.20 16.32
CA ASN A 236 12.84 -7.20 15.80
C ASN A 236 12.26 -7.56 14.42
N GLU A 237 11.94 -8.84 14.23
CA GLU A 237 11.25 -9.37 13.05
C GLU A 237 10.16 -10.34 13.52
N ASN A 238 9.01 -10.35 12.85
CA ASN A 238 7.91 -11.30 13.10
C ASN A 238 7.36 -11.28 14.54
N LEU A 239 7.44 -10.14 15.24
CA LEU A 239 6.98 -10.08 16.63
C LEU A 239 5.46 -10.29 16.75
N PRO A 240 4.95 -10.93 17.81
CA PRO A 240 3.51 -11.14 18.00
C PRO A 240 2.67 -9.86 17.90
N GLU A 241 3.19 -8.74 18.38
CA GLU A 241 2.55 -7.43 18.29
C GLU A 241 2.42 -6.92 16.84
N THR A 242 3.42 -7.21 15.99
CA THR A 242 3.34 -6.96 14.54
C THR A 242 2.17 -7.72 13.94
N HIS A 243 2.03 -9.01 14.25
CA HIS A 243 0.87 -9.80 13.79
C HIS A 243 -0.46 -9.24 14.31
N GLU A 244 -0.53 -8.70 15.53
CA GLU A 244 -1.74 -8.05 16.03
C GLU A 244 -2.07 -6.75 15.27
N VAL A 245 -1.06 -5.96 14.87
CA VAL A 245 -1.26 -4.80 13.99
C VAL A 245 -1.89 -5.24 12.66
N LEU A 246 -1.38 -6.32 12.05
CA LEU A 246 -1.90 -6.84 10.80
C LEU A 246 -3.32 -7.41 10.94
N ARG A 247 -3.61 -8.15 12.02
CA ARG A 247 -4.98 -8.62 12.31
C ARG A 247 -5.96 -7.46 12.48
N ARG A 248 -5.54 -6.37 13.11
CA ARG A 248 -6.36 -5.16 13.23
C ARG A 248 -6.58 -4.48 11.89
N LEU A 249 -5.55 -4.36 11.03
CA LEU A 249 -5.71 -3.86 9.66
C LEU A 249 -6.69 -4.72 8.86
N ARG A 250 -6.58 -6.05 8.97
CA ARG A 250 -7.50 -6.99 8.33
C ARG A 250 -8.94 -6.80 8.79
N ARG A 251 -9.19 -6.65 10.09
CA ARG A 251 -10.53 -6.34 10.63
C ARG A 251 -11.08 -5.03 10.05
N GLU A 252 -10.25 -3.99 9.95
CA GLU A 252 -10.63 -2.70 9.35
C GLU A 252 -11.00 -2.82 7.86
N LEU A 253 -10.29 -3.67 7.11
CA LEU A 253 -10.61 -4.01 5.73
C LEU A 253 -11.99 -4.71 5.65
N ASP A 254 -12.15 -5.82 6.37
CA ASP A 254 -13.35 -6.67 6.29
C ASP A 254 -14.63 -5.94 6.70
N MET A 255 -14.54 -5.00 7.66
CA MET A 255 -15.71 -4.25 8.13
C MET A 255 -16.34 -3.36 7.06
N ARG A 256 -15.57 -2.90 6.05
CA ARG A 256 -16.04 -1.91 5.06
C ARG A 256 -15.82 -2.34 3.60
N TYR A 257 -14.88 -3.24 3.35
CA TYR A 257 -14.39 -3.61 2.01
C TYR A 257 -14.16 -5.12 1.90
N GLY A 258 -15.19 -5.92 2.16
CA GLY A 258 -15.10 -7.40 2.24
C GLY A 258 -14.67 -8.13 0.97
N ASP A 259 -14.51 -7.43 -0.15
CA ASP A 259 -14.06 -7.96 -1.44
C ASP A 259 -12.62 -7.56 -1.81
N ARG A 260 -11.89 -6.94 -0.87
CA ARG A 260 -10.52 -6.46 -1.07
C ARG A 260 -9.50 -7.38 -0.44
N VAL A 261 -8.27 -7.33 -0.94
CA VAL A 261 -7.18 -8.20 -0.49
C VAL A 261 -6.05 -7.40 0.15
N LEU A 262 -5.42 -7.99 1.17
CA LEU A 262 -4.11 -7.59 1.67
C LEU A 262 -3.10 -8.68 1.31
N LEU A 263 -2.02 -8.30 0.63
CA LEU A 263 -0.92 -9.18 0.26
C LEU A 263 0.30 -8.82 1.11
N ALA A 264 0.81 -9.73 1.93
CA ALA A 264 1.96 -9.45 2.79
C ALA A 264 3.29 -9.69 2.05
N GLU A 265 4.20 -8.72 2.10
CA GLU A 265 5.61 -8.98 1.83
C GLU A 265 6.33 -9.41 3.11
N ALA A 266 6.58 -10.72 3.24
CA ALA A 266 7.38 -11.27 4.32
C ALA A 266 8.45 -12.20 3.73
N ASN A 267 9.64 -11.65 3.46
CA ASN A 267 10.79 -12.45 3.02
C ASN A 267 11.44 -13.16 4.22
N GLN A 268 10.79 -14.23 4.68
CA GLN A 268 11.16 -15.02 5.85
C GLN A 268 11.11 -16.51 5.48
N TRP A 269 11.54 -17.39 6.41
CA TRP A 269 11.39 -18.82 6.20
C TRP A 269 9.91 -19.22 6.08
N PRO A 270 9.55 -20.24 5.27
CA PRO A 270 8.16 -20.61 5.03
C PRO A 270 7.32 -20.78 6.30
N GLU A 271 7.87 -21.37 7.34
CA GLU A 271 7.26 -21.58 8.65
C GLU A 271 6.87 -20.27 9.36
N ASP A 272 7.67 -19.21 9.20
CA ASP A 272 7.42 -17.89 9.78
C ASP A 272 6.42 -17.11 8.94
N VAL A 273 6.46 -17.28 7.61
CA VAL A 273 5.50 -16.65 6.67
C VAL A 273 4.08 -17.15 6.93
N LEU A 274 3.90 -18.42 7.34
CA LEU A 274 2.57 -18.97 7.65
C LEU A 274 1.80 -18.16 8.70
N GLN A 275 2.51 -17.52 9.65
CA GLN A 275 1.89 -16.73 10.71
C GLN A 275 1.23 -15.43 10.22
N TYR A 276 1.54 -14.99 8.98
CA TYR A 276 0.96 -13.78 8.39
C TYR A 276 -0.46 -13.99 7.82
N PHE A 277 -0.93 -15.24 7.70
CA PHE A 277 -2.28 -15.54 7.22
C PHE A 277 -3.38 -15.43 8.30
N GLY A 278 -3.00 -15.27 9.58
CA GLY A 278 -3.92 -15.06 10.70
C GLY A 278 -4.04 -16.24 11.65
#